data_AF-A0A3B1CMZ0-F1
#
_entry.id   AF-A0A3B1CMZ0-F1
#
_cell.length_a   1.000
_cell.length_b   1.000
_cell.length_c   1.000
_cell.angle_alpha   90.00
_cell.angle_beta   90.00
_cell.angle_gamma   90.00
#
_symmetry.space_group_name_H-M   'P 1'
#
loop_
_entity.id
_entity.type
_entity.pdbx_description
1 polymer ?
#
loop_
_entity_poly.entity_id
_entity_poly.type
_entity_poly.pdbx_seq_one_letter_code
_entity_poly.pdbx_strand_id
1 'polypeptide(L)'
;MLGSTPPSPVGSLILIGILLFIVYRILYSLSGQHGTSKNGEAVSGKVFRLPVRQPKAPPATARLTPVTGDKDPFGASEEALDFHKTLMDKGSLERIGDFFIEEMPGYALRAFTHPAQSLVGVIYKDPDGRIWVNLVTEYKDGRIITTSSAESGAISLSRPHGMPLFNYPGLSVEQLLRRHKLETRGTEQKAPMPPEKFSEHFAKNYAKVRAHIYEQEQRKTEKERTGSILSFPQNQTQDAYENQTADEDVIDEDFLPSRAESRKWLDMIYRAVDIPKDKRELFQSGLVWILDNASPQSVSQTISDYSGVRVDEAEGRLIIRSEAGAEDIIEPGELKGPELFEKINSGLPADSKFTRLPVDMQGVTFYSRMSF
;
A
#
# COMPACT_ATOMS: atom_id res chain seq x y z
N MET A 1 -62.01 -20.32 -18.15
CA MET A 1 -61.01 -20.58 -19.21
C MET A 1 -60.52 -19.24 -19.74
N LEU A 2 -59.38 -18.77 -19.24
CA LEU A 2 -58.73 -17.54 -19.72
C LEU A 2 -57.74 -17.95 -20.81
N GLY A 3 -58.09 -17.65 -22.06
CA GLY A 3 -57.25 -17.94 -23.22
C GLY A 3 -56.07 -16.96 -23.27
N SER A 4 -54.86 -17.48 -23.07
CA SER A 4 -53.62 -16.76 -23.34
C SER A 4 -53.45 -16.63 -24.86
N THR A 5 -53.59 -15.42 -25.38
CA THR A 5 -53.20 -15.09 -26.75
C THR A 5 -51.68 -15.26 -26.90
N PRO A 6 -51.21 -15.93 -27.98
CA PRO A 6 -49.78 -16.08 -28.22
C PRO A 6 -49.14 -14.71 -28.45
N PRO A 7 -47.94 -14.45 -27.90
CA PRO A 7 -47.26 -13.16 -28.08
C PRO A 7 -47.00 -12.93 -29.58
N SER A 8 -47.28 -11.70 -30.04
CA SER A 8 -47.10 -11.35 -31.43
C SER A 8 -45.62 -11.49 -31.84
N PRO A 9 -45.32 -12.08 -33.01
CA PRO A 9 -43.94 -12.30 -33.46
C PRO A 9 -43.15 -11.00 -33.65
N VAL A 10 -43.85 -9.87 -33.75
CA VAL A 10 -43.25 -8.53 -33.86
C VAL A 10 -42.59 -8.11 -32.55
N GLY A 11 -43.19 -8.43 -31.39
CA GLY A 11 -42.61 -8.11 -30.09
C GLY A 11 -41.30 -8.87 -29.81
N SER A 12 -41.25 -10.14 -30.22
CA SER A 12 -40.04 -10.98 -30.08
C SER A 12 -38.90 -10.53 -30.99
N LEU A 13 -39.19 -10.05 -32.20
CA LEU A 13 -38.16 -9.52 -33.11
C LEU A 13 -37.55 -8.21 -32.60
N ILE A 14 -38.35 -7.34 -31.99
CA ILE A 14 -37.86 -6.11 -31.35
C ILE A 14 -36.96 -6.46 -30.16
N LEU A 15 -37.36 -7.44 -29.34
CA LEU A 15 -36.57 -7.87 -28.18
C LEU A 15 -35.23 -8.50 -28.60
N ILE A 16 -35.23 -9.33 -29.66
CA ILE A 16 -34.00 -9.91 -30.24
C ILE A 16 -33.10 -8.82 -30.83
N GLY A 17 -33.68 -7.82 -31.51
CA GLY A 17 -32.92 -6.68 -32.04
C GLY A 17 -32.24 -5.86 -30.93
N ILE A 18 -32.95 -5.61 -29.82
CA ILE A 18 -32.40 -4.92 -28.64
C ILE A 18 -31.29 -5.77 -27.99
N LEU A 19 -31.50 -7.08 -27.86
CA LEU A 19 -30.52 -7.97 -27.24
C LEU A 19 -29.25 -8.12 -28.10
N LEU A 20 -29.39 -8.20 -29.43
CA LEU A 20 -28.26 -8.17 -30.37
C LEU A 20 -27.53 -6.83 -30.37
N PHE A 21 -28.24 -5.71 -30.22
CA PHE A 21 -27.62 -4.38 -30.10
C PHE A 21 -26.82 -4.24 -28.80
N ILE A 22 -27.33 -4.78 -27.68
CA ILE A 22 -26.62 -4.81 -26.39
C ILE A 22 -25.37 -5.69 -26.50
N VAL A 23 -25.49 -6.90 -27.07
CA VAL A 23 -24.33 -7.80 -27.28
C VAL A 23 -23.30 -7.18 -28.23
N TYR A 24 -23.74 -6.53 -29.31
CA TYR A 24 -22.87 -5.78 -30.22
C TYR A 24 -22.15 -4.64 -29.51
N ARG A 25 -22.83 -3.86 -28.65
CA ARG A 25 -22.22 -2.79 -27.85
C ARG A 25 -21.17 -3.32 -26.87
N ILE A 26 -21.43 -4.46 -26.22
CA ILE A 26 -20.49 -5.10 -25.30
C ILE A 26 -19.27 -5.59 -26.07
N LEU A 27 -19.47 -6.30 -27.19
CA LEU A 27 -18.40 -6.80 -28.03
C LEU A 27 -17.58 -5.68 -28.69
N TYR A 28 -18.21 -4.58 -29.10
CA TYR A 28 -17.52 -3.39 -29.62
C TYR A 28 -16.69 -2.68 -28.52
N SER A 29 -17.19 -2.63 -27.28
CA SER A 29 -16.40 -2.10 -26.16
C SER A 29 -15.21 -2.98 -25.79
N LEU A 30 -15.34 -4.30 -25.97
CA LEU A 30 -14.28 -5.27 -25.69
C LEU A 30 -13.26 -5.37 -26.83
N SER A 31 -13.65 -5.09 -28.08
CA SER A 31 -12.76 -5.06 -29.25
C SER A 31 -12.12 -3.69 -29.52
N GLY A 32 -12.54 -2.65 -28.80
CA GLY A 32 -12.05 -1.26 -28.94
C GLY A 32 -10.65 -0.97 -28.39
N GLN A 33 -9.92 -1.96 -27.87
CA GLN A 33 -8.49 -1.81 -27.59
C GLN A 33 -7.69 -2.68 -28.55
N HIS A 34 -7.54 -2.24 -29.80
CA HIS A 34 -6.37 -2.44 -30.68
C HIS A 34 -6.47 -1.43 -31.82
N GLY A 35 -6.20 -0.17 -31.49
CA GLY A 35 -6.05 0.90 -32.48
C GLY A 35 -4.60 1.00 -32.93
N THR A 36 -4.25 0.32 -34.01
CA THR A 36 -3.18 0.80 -34.89
C THR A 36 -3.64 2.12 -35.50
N SER A 37 -2.98 3.23 -35.18
CA SER A 37 -3.11 4.47 -35.93
C SER A 37 -1.74 4.95 -36.37
N LYS A 38 -1.53 4.89 -37.68
CA LYS A 38 -0.50 5.66 -38.39
C LYS A 38 -0.96 7.11 -38.44
N ASN A 39 -0.03 8.02 -38.13
CA ASN A 39 0.03 9.43 -38.53
C ASN A 39 -1.25 10.27 -38.39
N GLY A 40 -1.27 11.06 -37.33
CA GLY A 40 -2.10 12.26 -37.21
C GLY A 40 -1.92 12.86 -35.83
N GLU A 41 -1.24 14.00 -35.76
CA GLU A 41 -1.16 14.84 -34.55
C GLU A 41 -2.57 15.07 -34.00
N ALA A 42 -2.85 14.49 -32.84
CA ALA A 42 -4.06 14.75 -32.08
C ALA A 42 -3.66 14.92 -30.61
N VAL A 43 -3.83 16.14 -30.14
CA VAL A 43 -3.71 16.56 -28.73
C VAL A 43 -4.60 15.66 -27.88
N SER A 44 -3.98 14.78 -27.10
CA SER A 44 -4.65 13.89 -26.16
C SER A 44 -5.22 14.72 -25.00
N GLY A 45 -6.53 14.95 -25.03
CA GLY A 45 -7.28 15.44 -23.88
C GLY A 45 -7.34 14.35 -22.81
N LYS A 46 -6.44 14.45 -21.81
CA LYS A 46 -6.46 13.58 -20.62
C LYS A 46 -7.78 13.77 -19.86
N VAL A 47 -8.53 12.70 -19.66
CA VAL A 47 -9.65 12.65 -18.71
C VAL A 47 -9.05 12.53 -17.31
N PHE A 48 -9.14 13.60 -16.52
CA PHE A 48 -8.65 13.64 -15.15
C PHE A 48 -9.61 12.87 -14.24
N ARG A 49 -9.11 11.79 -13.61
CA ARG A 49 -9.80 11.12 -12.50
C ARG A 49 -9.40 11.82 -11.21
N LEU A 50 -10.37 12.17 -10.36
CA LEU A 50 -10.08 12.66 -9.01
C LEU A 50 -9.20 11.63 -8.28
N PRO A 51 -8.16 12.08 -7.54
CA PRO A 51 -7.37 11.17 -6.72
C PRO A 51 -8.30 10.46 -5.74
N VAL A 52 -8.26 9.14 -5.76
CA VAL A 52 -8.94 8.30 -4.77
C VAL A 52 -8.38 8.74 -3.42
N ARG A 53 -9.20 9.35 -2.56
CA ARG A 53 -8.81 9.71 -1.20
C ARG A 53 -8.20 8.47 -0.55
N GLN A 54 -6.91 8.52 -0.23
CA GLN A 54 -6.31 7.41 0.50
C GLN A 54 -7.10 7.22 1.80
N PRO A 55 -7.49 5.98 2.13
CA PRO A 55 -8.19 5.71 3.37
C PRO A 55 -7.29 6.16 4.54
N LYS A 56 -7.86 6.98 5.43
CA LYS A 56 -7.17 7.46 6.63
C LYS A 56 -6.60 6.26 7.39
N ALA A 57 -5.32 6.31 7.75
CA ALA A 57 -4.65 5.23 8.48
C ALA A 57 -5.47 4.84 9.73
N PRO A 58 -5.62 3.53 10.04
CA PRO A 58 -6.37 3.09 11.20
C PRO A 58 -5.75 3.63 12.50
N PRO A 59 -6.56 3.95 13.53
CA PRO A 59 -6.08 4.55 14.77
C PRO A 59 -5.10 3.64 15.51
N ALA A 60 -4.28 4.23 16.39
CA ALA A 60 -3.35 3.49 17.24
C ALA A 60 -4.05 2.76 18.40
N THR A 61 -5.20 3.27 18.83
CA THR A 61 -6.02 2.73 19.91
C THR A 61 -7.45 2.44 19.45
N ALA A 62 -8.11 1.54 20.15
CA ALA A 62 -9.53 1.22 19.94
C ALA A 62 -10.20 0.99 21.30
N ARG A 63 -10.87 2.02 21.82
CA ARG A 63 -11.65 1.97 23.05
C ARG A 63 -13.09 1.59 22.74
N LEU A 64 -13.67 0.78 23.64
CA LEU A 64 -15.03 0.29 23.49
C LEU A 64 -15.99 1.05 24.37
N THR A 65 -17.03 1.63 23.76
CA THR A 65 -18.16 2.21 24.48
C THR A 65 -19.34 1.24 24.42
N PRO A 66 -19.87 0.77 25.56
CA PRO A 66 -21.05 -0.09 25.56
C PRO A 66 -22.24 0.58 24.87
N VAL A 67 -22.99 -0.17 24.08
CA VAL A 67 -24.27 0.29 23.53
C VAL A 67 -25.32 0.21 24.62
N THR A 68 -25.86 1.37 25.01
CA THR A 68 -26.92 1.48 26.02
C THR A 68 -28.30 1.68 25.38
N GLY A 69 -29.31 1.02 25.93
CA GLY A 69 -30.71 1.10 25.47
C GLY A 69 -31.06 0.06 24.41
N ASP A 70 -32.26 0.16 23.84
CA ASP A 70 -32.84 -0.87 22.94
C ASP A 70 -32.32 -0.80 21.48
N LYS A 71 -31.27 -0.04 21.21
CA LYS A 71 -30.71 0.07 19.86
C LYS A 71 -29.79 -1.11 19.58
N ASP A 72 -30.22 -2.06 18.76
CA ASP A 72 -29.34 -3.07 18.20
C ASP A 72 -28.50 -2.47 17.06
N PRO A 73 -27.16 -2.34 17.21
CA PRO A 73 -26.32 -1.77 16.15
C PRO A 73 -26.22 -2.66 14.90
N PHE A 74 -26.57 -3.94 15.02
CA PHE A 74 -26.65 -4.89 13.90
C PHE A 74 -28.00 -4.85 13.18
N GLY A 75 -29.03 -4.26 13.80
CA GLY A 75 -30.37 -4.14 13.22
C GLY A 75 -30.98 -5.49 12.86
N ALA A 76 -31.73 -5.54 11.75
CA ALA A 76 -32.36 -6.76 11.24
C ALA A 76 -31.45 -7.59 10.31
N SER A 77 -30.13 -7.50 10.47
CA SER A 77 -29.20 -8.29 9.65
C SER A 77 -29.38 -9.78 9.93
N GLU A 78 -29.86 -10.51 8.92
CA GLU A 78 -30.01 -11.97 8.99
C GLU A 78 -28.67 -12.66 9.24
N GLU A 79 -27.60 -12.16 8.64
CA GLU A 79 -26.23 -12.67 8.83
C GLU A 79 -25.76 -12.49 10.27
N ALA A 80 -25.97 -11.31 10.87
CA ALA A 80 -25.60 -11.08 12.28
C ALA A 80 -26.42 -11.96 13.25
N LEU A 81 -27.69 -12.21 12.92
CA LEU A 81 -28.57 -13.09 13.69
C LEU A 81 -28.12 -14.55 13.60
N ASP A 82 -27.76 -15.03 12.41
CA ASP A 82 -27.21 -16.37 12.21
C ASP A 82 -25.88 -16.55 12.96
N PHE A 83 -24.99 -15.56 12.88
CA PHE A 83 -23.71 -15.58 13.58
C PHE A 83 -23.92 -15.62 15.10
N HIS A 84 -24.80 -14.77 15.62
CA HIS A 84 -25.17 -14.74 17.03
C HIS A 84 -25.68 -16.10 17.49
N LYS A 85 -26.68 -16.64 16.78
CA LYS A 85 -27.30 -17.91 17.13
C LYS A 85 -26.28 -19.04 17.09
N THR A 86 -25.43 -19.08 16.06
CA THR A 86 -24.42 -20.13 15.93
C THR A 86 -23.36 -20.06 17.04
N LEU A 87 -22.89 -18.87 17.42
CA LEU A 87 -21.95 -18.71 18.54
C LEU A 87 -22.56 -19.17 19.87
N MET A 88 -23.83 -18.92 20.12
CA MET A 88 -24.52 -19.40 21.32
C MET A 88 -24.80 -20.90 21.27
N ASP A 89 -25.50 -21.38 20.23
CA ASP A 89 -26.03 -22.74 20.17
C ASP A 89 -24.95 -23.78 19.88
N LYS A 90 -23.99 -23.46 19.00
CA LYS A 90 -22.94 -24.38 18.57
C LYS A 90 -21.60 -24.12 19.25
N GLY A 91 -21.33 -22.86 19.55
CA GLY A 91 -20.12 -22.46 20.27
C GLY A 91 -20.24 -22.60 21.79
N SER A 92 -21.46 -22.58 22.34
CA SER A 92 -21.70 -22.48 23.79
C SER A 92 -21.08 -21.21 24.40
N LEU A 93 -21.04 -20.11 23.64
CA LEU A 93 -20.60 -18.81 24.15
C LEU A 93 -21.78 -18.02 24.74
N GLU A 94 -21.48 -17.22 25.75
CA GLU A 94 -22.39 -16.29 26.40
C GLU A 94 -22.13 -14.86 25.90
N ARG A 95 -23.20 -14.11 25.65
CA ARG A 95 -23.09 -12.72 25.19
C ARG A 95 -22.59 -11.82 26.32
N ILE A 96 -21.55 -11.05 26.03
CA ILE A 96 -21.01 -10.01 26.92
C ILE A 96 -21.78 -8.70 26.73
N GLY A 97 -22.01 -8.31 25.48
CA GLY A 97 -22.67 -7.05 25.13
C GLY A 97 -22.34 -6.58 23.73
N ASP A 98 -22.92 -5.43 23.38
CA ASP A 98 -22.64 -4.73 22.13
C ASP A 98 -21.86 -3.45 22.44
N PHE A 99 -20.94 -3.08 21.57
CA PHE A 99 -20.06 -1.93 21.76
C PHE A 99 -19.85 -1.16 20.45
N PHE A 100 -19.63 0.15 20.58
CA PHE A 100 -19.04 0.98 19.52
C PHE A 100 -17.54 1.16 19.76
N ILE A 101 -16.80 1.43 18.69
CA ILE A 101 -15.38 1.77 18.78
C ILE A 101 -15.21 3.28 18.66
N GLU A 102 -14.73 3.92 19.73
CA GLU A 102 -14.66 5.40 19.83
C GLU A 102 -13.87 6.04 18.68
N GLU A 103 -12.73 5.45 18.34
CA GLU A 103 -11.82 5.97 17.33
C GLU A 103 -12.21 5.60 15.89
N MET A 104 -13.20 4.71 15.70
CA MET A 104 -13.65 4.24 14.38
C MET A 104 -15.17 4.38 14.24
N PRO A 105 -15.67 5.60 13.94
CA PRO A 105 -17.11 5.85 13.81
C PRO A 105 -17.76 4.93 12.78
N GLY A 106 -18.93 4.38 13.14
CA GLY A 106 -19.69 3.45 12.32
C GLY A 106 -19.30 1.98 12.50
N TYR A 107 -18.20 1.68 13.20
CA TYR A 107 -17.91 0.31 13.61
C TYR A 107 -18.68 -0.08 14.86
N ALA A 108 -19.31 -1.25 14.80
CA ALA A 108 -19.97 -1.88 15.93
C ALA A 108 -19.44 -3.29 16.13
N LEU A 109 -19.48 -3.76 17.37
CA LEU A 109 -19.12 -5.13 17.71
C LEU A 109 -20.10 -5.73 18.70
N ARG A 110 -20.30 -7.04 18.60
CA ARG A 110 -21.03 -7.86 19.56
C ARG A 110 -20.10 -8.94 20.06
N ALA A 111 -19.86 -8.94 21.37
CA ALA A 111 -18.86 -9.79 22.00
C ALA A 111 -19.50 -10.93 22.79
N PHE A 112 -18.80 -12.05 22.81
CA PHE A 112 -19.18 -13.28 23.49
C PHE A 112 -17.96 -13.92 24.17
N THR A 113 -18.16 -14.63 25.28
CA THR A 113 -17.13 -15.40 25.98
C THR A 113 -17.63 -16.80 26.28
N HIS A 114 -16.74 -17.80 26.24
CA HIS A 114 -17.09 -19.15 26.65
C HIS A 114 -16.90 -19.30 28.17
N PRO A 115 -17.86 -19.86 28.92
CA PRO A 115 -17.81 -19.87 30.39
C PRO A 115 -16.69 -20.77 30.96
N ALA A 116 -16.24 -21.77 30.20
CA ALA A 116 -15.23 -22.75 30.65
C ALA A 116 -13.92 -22.79 29.83
N GLN A 117 -13.79 -22.02 28.76
CA GLN A 117 -12.62 -22.05 27.86
C GLN A 117 -12.13 -20.63 27.61
N SER A 118 -10.85 -20.46 27.27
CA SER A 118 -10.36 -19.17 26.76
C SER A 118 -10.78 -19.01 25.31
N LEU A 119 -12.08 -18.82 25.08
CA LEU A 119 -12.65 -18.60 23.76
C LEU A 119 -13.53 -17.37 23.81
N VAL A 120 -13.21 -16.40 22.97
CA VAL A 120 -13.97 -15.17 22.78
C VAL A 120 -14.43 -15.10 21.33
N GLY A 121 -15.71 -14.84 21.13
CA GLY A 121 -16.29 -14.60 19.82
C GLY A 121 -16.63 -13.12 19.67
N VAL A 122 -16.29 -12.51 18.55
CA VAL A 122 -16.62 -11.12 18.27
C VAL A 122 -17.19 -11.01 16.87
N ILE A 123 -18.44 -10.58 16.77
CA ILE A 123 -19.05 -10.18 15.51
C ILE A 123 -18.77 -8.70 15.31
N TYR A 124 -18.28 -8.32 14.14
CA TYR A 124 -18.03 -6.95 13.76
C TYR A 124 -18.99 -6.52 12.67
N LYS A 125 -19.30 -5.24 12.65
CA LYS A 125 -19.97 -4.56 11.55
C LYS A 125 -19.22 -3.27 11.27
N ASP A 126 -18.90 -3.03 10.01
CA ASP A 126 -18.26 -1.79 9.58
C ASP A 126 -19.31 -0.73 9.13
N PRO A 127 -18.87 0.50 8.78
CA PRO A 127 -19.77 1.56 8.34
C PRO A 127 -20.52 1.26 7.03
N ASP A 128 -19.96 0.39 6.20
CA ASP A 128 -20.57 -0.05 4.93
C ASP A 128 -21.59 -1.19 5.15
N GLY A 129 -21.72 -1.68 6.39
CA GLY A 129 -22.63 -2.75 6.77
C GLY A 129 -22.09 -4.15 6.50
N ARG A 130 -20.80 -4.31 6.18
CA ARG A 130 -20.14 -5.61 6.07
C ARG A 130 -19.97 -6.21 7.45
N ILE A 131 -20.24 -7.50 7.58
CA ILE A 131 -20.24 -8.23 8.84
C ILE A 131 -19.26 -9.39 8.75
N TRP A 132 -18.51 -9.61 9.83
CA TRP A 132 -17.64 -10.78 9.95
C TRP A 132 -17.51 -11.19 11.41
N VAL A 133 -16.98 -12.38 11.64
CA VAL A 133 -16.72 -12.90 12.98
C VAL A 133 -15.23 -13.19 13.16
N ASN A 134 -14.73 -12.89 14.36
CA ASN A 134 -13.45 -13.40 14.84
C ASN A 134 -13.66 -14.29 16.05
N LEU A 135 -12.93 -15.40 16.11
CA LEU A 135 -12.78 -16.23 17.29
C LEU A 135 -11.37 -16.08 17.81
N VAL A 136 -11.21 -15.90 19.12
CA VAL A 136 -9.94 -15.57 19.76
C VAL A 136 -9.72 -16.49 20.94
N THR A 137 -8.53 -17.07 21.03
CA THR A 137 -8.08 -17.86 22.19
C THR A 137 -6.73 -17.36 22.68
N GLU A 138 -6.62 -17.12 23.99
CA GLU A 138 -5.39 -16.70 24.65
C GLU A 138 -4.78 -17.87 25.44
N TYR A 139 -3.46 -17.99 25.38
CA TYR A 139 -2.68 -18.97 26.12
C TYR A 139 -1.97 -18.32 27.31
N LYS A 140 -1.56 -19.13 28.29
CA LYS A 140 -0.89 -18.66 29.50
C LYS A 140 0.46 -17.97 29.22
N ASP A 141 1.12 -18.36 28.14
CA ASP A 141 2.38 -17.77 27.68
C ASP A 141 2.20 -16.45 26.88
N GLY A 142 0.95 -15.98 26.74
CA GLY A 142 0.62 -14.75 26.04
C GLY A 142 0.42 -14.91 24.52
N ARG A 143 0.51 -16.13 23.97
CA ARG A 143 0.09 -16.38 22.59
C ARG A 143 -1.42 -16.14 22.44
N ILE A 144 -1.81 -15.56 21.30
CA ILE A 144 -3.21 -15.28 20.97
C ILE A 144 -3.48 -15.80 19.56
N ILE A 145 -4.32 -16.81 19.44
CA ILE A 145 -4.71 -17.33 18.14
C ILE A 145 -6.06 -16.74 17.77
N THR A 146 -6.11 -16.10 16.60
CA THR A 146 -7.35 -15.57 16.03
C THR A 146 -7.71 -16.33 14.76
N THR A 147 -8.95 -16.78 14.64
CA THR A 147 -9.52 -17.18 13.35
C THR A 147 -10.58 -16.17 12.94
N SER A 148 -10.66 -15.85 11.64
CA SER A 148 -11.55 -14.81 11.11
C SER A 148 -12.30 -15.27 9.88
N SER A 149 -13.53 -14.77 9.70
CA SER A 149 -14.31 -14.91 8.46
C SER A 149 -14.22 -13.69 7.55
N ALA A 150 -13.43 -12.66 7.86
CA ALA A 150 -13.43 -11.44 7.08
C ALA A 150 -12.83 -11.64 5.68
N GLU A 151 -13.29 -10.87 4.70
CA GLU A 151 -12.79 -10.95 3.33
C GLU A 151 -11.30 -10.57 3.24
N SER A 152 -10.54 -11.28 2.39
CA SER A 152 -9.06 -11.22 2.33
C SER A 152 -8.47 -9.81 2.15
N GLY A 153 -9.20 -8.87 1.54
CA GLY A 153 -8.76 -7.48 1.39
C GLY A 153 -8.55 -6.73 2.72
N ALA A 154 -9.12 -7.23 3.82
CA ALA A 154 -9.05 -6.59 5.13
C ALA A 154 -7.89 -7.08 6.04
N ILE A 155 -7.15 -8.14 5.65
CA ILE A 155 -6.39 -8.96 6.63
C ILE A 155 -4.92 -9.26 6.26
N SER A 156 -4.39 -8.81 5.13
CA SER A 156 -2.95 -9.01 4.80
C SER A 156 -2.03 -8.07 5.59
N LEU A 157 -2.02 -8.20 6.91
CA LEU A 157 -1.19 -7.43 7.84
C LEU A 157 -0.25 -8.36 8.58
N SER A 158 1.04 -8.03 8.58
CA SER A 158 2.06 -8.69 9.41
C SER A 158 1.60 -8.69 10.87
N ARG A 159 1.65 -9.85 11.53
CA ARG A 159 1.19 -10.05 12.92
C ARG A 159 2.39 -10.23 13.86
N PRO A 160 2.28 -9.79 15.13
CA PRO A 160 3.28 -10.08 16.14
C PRO A 160 3.54 -11.59 16.28
N HIS A 161 4.77 -11.95 16.66
CA HIS A 161 5.08 -13.34 16.98
C HIS A 161 4.16 -13.86 18.10
N GLY A 162 3.64 -15.08 17.94
CA GLY A 162 2.68 -15.67 18.87
C GLY A 162 1.25 -15.14 18.74
N MET A 163 0.96 -14.26 17.78
CA MET A 163 -0.40 -13.74 17.52
C MET A 163 -0.93 -14.06 16.10
N PRO A 164 -0.91 -15.33 15.65
CA PRO A 164 -1.32 -15.65 14.29
C PRO A 164 -2.81 -15.35 14.06
N LEU A 165 -3.11 -14.90 12.84
CA LEU A 165 -4.46 -14.73 12.32
C LEU A 165 -4.66 -15.69 11.15
N PHE A 166 -5.54 -16.66 11.33
CA PHE A 166 -5.96 -17.56 10.26
C PHE A 166 -7.27 -17.03 9.66
N ASN A 167 -7.18 -16.52 8.43
CA ASN A 167 -8.33 -15.99 7.73
C ASN A 167 -8.99 -17.04 6.84
N TYR A 168 -10.29 -17.24 7.00
CA TYR A 168 -11.08 -18.20 6.22
C TYR A 168 -12.33 -17.53 5.65
N PRO A 169 -12.17 -16.66 4.64
CA PRO A 169 -13.29 -15.97 4.01
C PRO A 169 -14.29 -16.98 3.43
N GLY A 170 -15.58 -16.69 3.60
CA GLY A 170 -16.67 -17.52 3.08
C GLY A 170 -16.99 -18.78 3.88
N LEU A 171 -16.26 -19.09 4.95
CA LEU A 171 -16.69 -20.15 5.88
C LEU A 171 -17.87 -19.70 6.74
N SER A 172 -18.81 -20.60 6.98
CA SER A 172 -19.86 -20.36 7.97
C SER A 172 -19.28 -20.32 9.39
N VAL A 173 -19.97 -19.69 10.34
CA VAL A 173 -19.52 -19.60 11.74
C VAL A 173 -19.31 -20.97 12.37
N GLU A 174 -20.16 -21.95 12.03
CA GLU A 174 -19.97 -23.33 12.51
C GLU A 174 -18.68 -23.95 11.98
N GLN A 175 -18.39 -23.78 10.69
CA GLN A 175 -17.13 -24.23 10.11
C GLN A 175 -15.94 -23.50 10.72
N LEU A 176 -16.07 -22.21 11.01
CA LEU A 176 -15.05 -21.41 11.65
C LEU A 176 -14.79 -21.88 13.09
N LEU A 177 -15.83 -22.19 13.88
CA LEU A 177 -15.70 -22.79 15.22
C LEU A 177 -14.92 -24.10 15.17
N ARG A 178 -15.23 -24.97 14.20
CA ARG A 178 -14.51 -26.23 14.01
C ARG A 178 -13.05 -25.96 13.64
N ARG A 179 -12.76 -25.04 12.73
CA ARG A 179 -11.40 -24.65 12.35
C ARG A 179 -10.63 -24.06 13.52
N HIS A 180 -11.23 -23.13 14.26
CA HIS A 180 -10.62 -22.52 15.45
C HIS A 180 -10.20 -23.57 16.46
N LYS A 181 -11.05 -24.58 16.71
CA LYS A 181 -10.72 -25.70 17.59
C LYS A 181 -9.52 -26.53 17.09
N LEU A 182 -9.31 -26.63 15.78
CA LEU A 182 -8.14 -27.29 15.19
C LEU A 182 -6.87 -26.46 15.38
N GLU A 183 -6.96 -25.14 15.17
CA GLU A 183 -5.83 -24.22 15.33
C GLU A 183 -5.44 -23.98 16.80
N THR A 184 -6.36 -24.25 17.73
CA THR A 184 -6.18 -23.99 19.18
C THR A 184 -5.98 -25.26 20.02
N ARG A 185 -5.48 -26.33 19.40
CA ARG A 185 -5.18 -27.59 20.08
C ARG A 185 -4.04 -27.40 21.09
N GLY A 186 -4.37 -27.25 22.36
CA GLY A 186 -3.41 -27.17 23.47
C GLY A 186 -4.08 -27.07 24.82
N THR A 187 -3.45 -27.59 25.87
CA THR A 187 -3.97 -27.58 27.26
C THR A 187 -3.57 -26.32 28.04
N GLU A 188 -2.68 -25.50 27.49
CA GLU A 188 -2.12 -24.31 28.13
C GLU A 188 -2.95 -23.04 27.90
N GLN A 189 -4.22 -23.21 27.53
CA GLN A 189 -5.15 -22.09 27.39
C GLN A 189 -5.29 -21.35 28.73
N LYS A 190 -5.49 -20.03 28.65
CA LYS A 190 -5.75 -19.20 29.82
C LYS A 190 -7.10 -19.57 30.43
N ALA A 191 -7.39 -19.03 31.61
CA ALA A 191 -8.75 -19.07 32.14
C ALA A 191 -9.73 -18.34 31.20
N PRO A 192 -11.03 -18.66 31.26
CA PRO A 192 -12.09 -17.90 30.58
C PRO A 192 -11.97 -16.40 30.82
N MET A 193 -12.30 -15.60 29.79
CA MET A 193 -12.28 -14.14 29.90
C MET A 193 -13.51 -13.69 30.70
N PRO A 194 -13.34 -13.00 31.85
CA PRO A 194 -14.47 -12.40 32.55
C PRO A 194 -15.11 -11.30 31.69
N PRO A 195 -16.45 -11.24 31.58
CA PRO A 195 -17.15 -10.24 30.75
C PRO A 195 -16.71 -8.81 31.01
N GLU A 196 -16.51 -8.43 32.28
CA GLU A 196 -16.12 -7.09 32.70
C GLU A 196 -14.71 -6.68 32.26
N LYS A 197 -13.84 -7.63 31.91
CA LYS A 197 -12.47 -7.37 31.44
C LYS A 197 -12.36 -7.32 29.92
N PHE A 198 -13.44 -7.60 29.20
CA PHE A 198 -13.42 -7.70 27.75
C PHE A 198 -12.93 -6.40 27.07
N SER A 199 -13.48 -5.25 27.44
CA SER A 199 -13.14 -3.97 26.81
C SER A 199 -11.67 -3.58 27.00
N GLU A 200 -11.13 -3.77 28.21
CA GLU A 200 -9.71 -3.54 28.49
C GLU A 200 -8.83 -4.50 27.69
N HIS A 201 -9.20 -5.79 27.66
CA HIS A 201 -8.47 -6.81 26.94
C HIS A 201 -8.44 -6.55 25.42
N PHE A 202 -9.58 -6.16 24.85
CA PHE A 202 -9.70 -5.80 23.44
C PHE A 202 -8.77 -4.63 23.09
N ALA A 203 -8.85 -3.53 23.84
CA ALA A 203 -8.05 -2.33 23.58
C ALA A 203 -6.55 -2.63 23.68
N LYS A 204 -6.13 -3.42 24.68
CA LYS A 204 -4.74 -3.84 24.87
C LYS A 204 -4.21 -4.66 23.70
N ASN A 205 -4.99 -5.63 23.22
CA ASN A 205 -4.58 -6.48 22.09
C ASN A 205 -4.57 -5.72 20.76
N TYR A 206 -5.53 -4.82 20.56
CA TYR A 206 -5.56 -3.94 19.39
C TYR A 206 -4.29 -3.10 19.32
N ALA A 207 -3.93 -2.43 20.42
CA ALA A 207 -2.72 -1.60 20.50
C ALA A 207 -1.44 -2.39 20.21
N LYS A 208 -1.32 -3.62 20.74
CA LYS A 208 -0.17 -4.51 20.44
C LYS A 208 -0.02 -4.81 18.95
N VAL A 209 -1.12 -5.16 18.28
CA VAL A 209 -1.11 -5.46 16.85
C VAL A 209 -0.78 -4.21 16.04
N ARG A 210 -1.38 -3.06 16.38
CA ARG A 210 -1.11 -1.79 15.68
C ARG A 210 0.33 -1.32 15.84
N ALA A 211 0.91 -1.44 17.04
CA ALA A 211 2.31 -1.09 17.28
C ALA A 211 3.26 -1.93 16.40
N HIS A 212 3.01 -3.24 16.28
CA HIS A 212 3.79 -4.12 15.40
C HIS A 212 3.64 -3.76 13.92
N ILE A 213 2.40 -3.48 13.45
CA ILE A 213 2.18 -3.05 12.07
C ILE A 213 2.92 -1.75 11.79
N TYR A 214 2.80 -0.76 12.69
CA TYR A 214 3.49 0.51 12.56
C TYR A 214 5.02 0.33 12.52
N GLU A 215 5.59 -0.53 13.37
CA GLU A 215 7.02 -0.84 13.34
C GLU A 215 7.44 -1.51 12.03
N GLN A 216 6.63 -2.43 11.48
CA GLN A 216 6.91 -3.07 10.20
C GLN A 216 6.81 -2.09 9.04
N GLU A 217 5.81 -1.20 9.05
CA GLU A 217 5.69 -0.11 8.08
C GLU A 217 6.92 0.80 8.17
N GLN A 218 7.33 1.23 9.38
CA GLN A 218 8.56 2.03 9.54
C GLN A 218 9.81 1.30 9.04
N ARG A 219 9.97 0.00 9.31
CA ARG A 219 11.10 -0.80 8.80
C ARG A 219 11.04 -0.98 7.29
N LYS A 220 9.85 -1.13 6.71
CA LYS A 220 9.64 -1.24 5.27
C LYS A 220 9.96 0.09 4.61
N THR A 221 9.43 1.20 5.13
CA THR A 221 9.78 2.55 4.71
C THR A 221 11.28 2.81 4.92
N GLU A 222 11.92 2.35 5.99
CA GLU A 222 13.38 2.47 6.17
C GLU A 222 14.17 1.67 5.12
N LYS A 223 13.68 0.47 4.76
CA LYS A 223 14.27 -0.38 3.72
C LYS A 223 13.98 0.11 2.29
N GLU A 224 12.86 0.79 2.07
CA GLU A 224 12.49 1.43 0.80
C GLU A 224 13.15 2.81 0.65
N ARG A 225 13.30 3.56 1.76
CA ARG A 225 14.18 4.74 1.92
C ARG A 225 15.62 4.40 1.54
N THR A 226 16.02 3.14 1.68
CA THR A 226 17.31 2.65 1.21
C THR A 226 17.35 2.26 -0.28
N GLY A 227 16.42 2.71 -1.14
CA GLY A 227 16.36 2.28 -2.55
C GLY A 227 16.10 3.34 -3.63
N SER A 228 15.67 4.55 -3.30
CA SER A 228 15.16 5.54 -4.28
C SER A 228 15.97 6.85 -4.33
N ILE A 229 16.41 7.26 -5.53
CA ILE A 229 17.06 8.56 -5.81
C ILE A 229 16.01 9.58 -6.28
N LEU A 230 16.20 10.85 -5.88
CA LEU A 230 15.45 12.02 -6.34
C LEU A 230 16.44 13.11 -6.83
N SER A 231 16.06 13.90 -7.83
CA SER A 231 16.81 15.06 -8.35
C SER A 231 16.14 16.40 -7.97
N PHE A 232 16.83 17.54 -8.15
CA PHE A 232 16.30 18.85 -7.75
C PHE A 232 15.13 19.21 -8.66
N PRO A 233 14.00 19.70 -8.12
CA PRO A 233 12.98 20.30 -8.96
C PRO A 233 13.61 21.51 -9.67
N GLN A 234 13.74 21.42 -11.00
CA GLN A 234 14.00 22.61 -11.83
C GLN A 234 12.91 23.63 -11.53
N ASN A 235 13.24 24.92 -11.55
CA ASN A 235 12.30 26.03 -11.39
C ASN A 235 11.14 25.91 -12.40
N GLN A 236 10.13 25.12 -12.08
CA GLN A 236 8.84 25.15 -12.74
C GLN A 236 8.04 26.22 -12.03
N THR A 237 7.75 27.28 -12.79
CA THR A 237 6.88 28.37 -12.40
C THR A 237 5.55 27.85 -11.84
N GLN A 238 5.03 28.63 -10.90
CA GLN A 238 3.98 28.33 -9.93
C GLN A 238 2.65 27.74 -10.47
N ASP A 239 2.45 27.69 -11.78
CA ASP A 239 1.23 27.21 -12.43
C ASP A 239 1.26 25.71 -12.82
N ALA A 240 2.40 25.04 -12.69
CA ALA A 240 2.54 23.62 -13.09
C ALA A 240 2.16 22.61 -11.98
N TYR A 241 2.05 23.04 -10.73
CA TYR A 241 1.76 22.14 -9.59
C TYR A 241 0.27 21.83 -9.40
N GLU A 242 -0.64 22.55 -10.07
CA GLU A 242 -2.08 22.27 -9.96
C GLU A 242 -2.59 21.22 -10.96
N ASN A 243 -1.77 20.72 -11.91
CA ASN A 243 -2.26 19.85 -12.98
C ASN A 243 -1.36 18.65 -13.38
N GLN A 244 -0.40 18.23 -12.56
CA GLN A 244 0.29 16.95 -12.81
C GLN A 244 -0.52 15.78 -12.21
N THR A 245 -1.29 15.10 -13.06
CA THR A 245 -1.83 13.77 -12.79
C THR A 245 -0.72 12.72 -12.96
N ALA A 246 -0.46 12.01 -11.87
CA ALA A 246 0.45 10.89 -11.78
C ALA A 246 0.02 9.73 -12.71
N ASP A 247 0.90 9.38 -13.65
CA ASP A 247 1.02 8.01 -14.15
C ASP A 247 2.28 7.40 -13.52
N GLU A 248 2.12 6.14 -13.14
CA GLU A 248 3.00 5.17 -12.49
C GLU A 248 4.53 5.40 -12.60
N ASP A 249 5.09 6.00 -11.55
CA ASP A 249 6.18 5.43 -10.75
C ASP A 249 6.01 6.01 -9.34
N VAL A 250 5.98 5.17 -8.30
CA VAL A 250 5.80 5.61 -6.91
C VAL A 250 7.07 6.32 -6.45
N ILE A 251 7.17 7.60 -6.76
CA ILE A 251 8.10 8.53 -6.14
C ILE A 251 7.46 8.91 -4.80
N ASP A 252 7.95 8.31 -3.73
CA ASP A 252 7.50 8.60 -2.36
C ASP A 252 7.82 10.07 -2.02
N GLU A 253 6.79 10.89 -1.78
CA GLU A 253 6.89 12.33 -1.53
C GLU A 253 7.73 12.67 -0.27
N ASP A 254 8.00 11.67 0.59
CA ASP A 254 8.66 11.80 1.88
C ASP A 254 10.21 11.91 1.85
N PHE A 255 10.86 11.75 0.68
CA PHE A 255 12.32 11.92 0.55
C PHE A 255 12.73 13.03 -0.43
N LEU A 256 11.81 13.91 -0.82
CA LEU A 256 12.25 15.21 -1.32
C LEU A 256 12.73 16.00 -0.10
N PRO A 257 14.05 16.32 0.02
CA PRO A 257 14.51 17.17 1.10
C PRO A 257 13.64 18.41 1.09
N SER A 258 13.03 18.72 2.24
CA SER A 258 12.17 19.89 2.35
C SER A 258 12.91 21.10 1.78
N ARG A 259 12.18 22.12 1.31
CA ARG A 259 12.84 23.30 0.74
C ARG A 259 13.90 23.92 1.68
N ALA A 260 13.72 23.74 2.99
CA ALA A 260 14.68 24.13 4.02
C ALA A 260 15.94 23.23 4.04
N GLU A 261 15.77 21.91 3.95
CA GLU A 261 16.88 20.94 3.89
C GLU A 261 17.67 21.05 2.59
N SER A 262 16.98 21.17 1.46
CA SER A 262 17.55 21.44 0.14
C SER A 262 18.47 22.67 0.17
N ARG A 263 18.01 23.76 0.78
CA ARG A 263 18.81 24.99 0.95
C ARG A 263 20.02 24.77 1.84
N LYS A 264 19.85 24.04 2.95
CA LYS A 264 20.94 23.70 3.87
C LYS A 264 22.02 22.88 3.15
N TRP A 265 21.63 21.93 2.29
CA TRP A 265 22.56 21.12 1.51
C TRP A 265 23.33 21.97 0.49
N LEU A 266 22.63 22.83 -0.26
CA LEU A 266 23.26 23.76 -1.19
C LEU A 266 24.24 24.71 -0.48
N ASP A 267 23.87 25.22 0.70
CA ASP A 267 24.77 26.06 1.50
C ASP A 267 26.01 25.30 1.96
N MET A 268 25.91 24.01 2.29
CA MET A 268 27.07 23.16 2.60
C MET A 268 27.96 22.97 1.37
N ILE A 269 27.37 22.69 0.21
CA ILE A 269 28.11 22.53 -1.06
C ILE A 269 28.84 23.83 -1.43
N TYR A 270 28.17 24.99 -1.34
CA TYR A 270 28.78 26.29 -1.62
C TYR A 270 29.86 26.72 -0.62
N ARG A 271 29.94 26.08 0.54
CA ARG A 271 31.05 26.27 1.50
C ARG A 271 32.21 25.33 1.22
N ALA A 272 31.93 24.12 0.74
CA ALA A 272 32.93 23.11 0.43
C ALA A 272 33.59 23.32 -0.93
N VAL A 273 32.87 23.90 -1.89
CA VAL A 273 33.32 24.18 -3.25
C VAL A 273 33.13 25.67 -3.51
N ASP A 274 34.22 26.36 -3.85
CA ASP A 274 34.20 27.81 -4.12
C ASP A 274 33.56 28.09 -5.48
N ILE A 275 32.24 28.29 -5.48
CA ILE A 275 31.44 28.46 -6.70
C ILE A 275 31.03 29.94 -6.82
N PRO A 276 31.53 30.65 -7.85
CA PRO A 276 31.16 32.03 -8.14
C PRO A 276 29.64 32.19 -8.26
N LYS A 277 29.09 33.29 -7.71
CA LYS A 277 27.63 33.51 -7.65
C LYS A 277 26.95 33.46 -9.01
N ASP A 278 27.62 33.99 -10.03
CA ASP A 278 27.21 34.00 -11.44
C ASP A 278 27.19 32.61 -12.10
N LYS A 279 27.89 31.63 -11.52
CA LYS A 279 27.93 30.24 -12.01
C LYS A 279 27.06 29.27 -11.21
N ARG A 280 26.41 29.73 -10.13
CA ARG A 280 25.63 28.86 -9.23
C ARG A 280 24.44 28.21 -9.89
N GLU A 281 23.76 28.90 -10.80
CA GLU A 281 22.62 28.36 -11.53
C GLU A 281 23.02 27.22 -12.47
N LEU A 282 24.12 27.42 -13.22
CA LEU A 282 24.71 26.39 -14.07
C LEU A 282 25.27 25.22 -13.25
N PHE A 283 25.83 25.50 -12.08
CA PHE A 283 26.30 24.45 -11.18
C PHE A 283 25.14 23.61 -10.64
N GLN A 284 24.04 24.25 -10.24
CA GLN A 284 22.84 23.55 -9.76
C GLN A 284 22.22 22.67 -10.84
N SER A 285 22.22 23.10 -12.10
CA SER A 285 21.68 22.28 -13.21
C SER A 285 22.51 21.03 -13.50
N GLY A 286 23.81 21.05 -13.15
CA GLY A 286 24.71 19.91 -13.26
C GLY A 286 24.94 19.13 -11.95
N LEU A 287 24.24 19.49 -10.87
CA LEU A 287 24.40 18.87 -9.55
C LEU A 287 23.51 17.63 -9.42
N VAL A 288 24.13 16.53 -9.02
CA VAL A 288 23.51 15.22 -8.81
C VAL A 288 23.87 14.72 -7.41
N TRP A 289 23.00 13.95 -6.78
CA TRP A 289 23.33 13.24 -5.55
C TRP A 289 22.82 11.81 -5.60
N ILE A 290 23.57 10.93 -4.95
CA ILE A 290 23.34 9.49 -4.96
C ILE A 290 23.29 9.03 -3.52
N LEU A 291 22.24 8.28 -3.18
CA LEU A 291 22.13 7.65 -1.87
C LEU A 291 23.01 6.40 -1.79
N ASP A 292 23.56 6.12 -0.61
CA ASP A 292 24.50 5.01 -0.35
C ASP A 292 23.99 3.63 -0.81
N ASN A 293 22.68 3.50 -0.92
CA ASN A 293 21.96 2.25 -1.15
C ASN A 293 21.11 2.28 -2.42
N ALA A 294 21.22 3.33 -3.23
CA ALA A 294 20.41 3.50 -4.43
C ALA A 294 20.47 2.27 -5.35
N SER A 295 19.31 1.91 -5.90
CA SER A 295 19.19 0.76 -6.80
C SER A 295 19.99 0.94 -8.09
N PRO A 296 20.43 -0.15 -8.74
CA PRO A 296 21.09 -0.07 -10.04
C PRO A 296 20.29 0.66 -11.12
N GLN A 297 18.97 0.49 -11.11
CA GLN A 297 18.05 1.17 -12.03
C GLN A 297 18.07 2.68 -11.79
N SER A 298 17.96 3.12 -10.53
CA SER A 298 17.98 4.55 -10.20
C SER A 298 19.31 5.22 -10.56
N VAL A 299 20.44 4.54 -10.32
CA VAL A 299 21.77 5.04 -10.68
C VAL A 299 21.92 5.17 -12.20
N SER A 300 21.46 4.17 -12.95
CA SER A 300 21.53 4.14 -14.42
C SER A 300 20.66 5.22 -15.06
N GLN A 301 19.44 5.42 -14.54
CA GLN A 301 18.55 6.48 -14.99
C GLN A 301 19.15 7.87 -14.73
N THR A 302 19.70 8.09 -13.53
CA THR A 302 20.35 9.37 -13.17
C THR A 302 21.50 9.71 -14.11
N ILE A 303 22.34 8.73 -14.43
CA ILE A 303 23.43 8.96 -15.39
C ILE A 303 22.86 9.25 -16.78
N SER A 304 21.82 8.56 -17.20
CA SER A 304 21.21 8.78 -18.52
C SER A 304 20.63 10.20 -18.66
N ASP A 305 19.87 10.64 -17.66
CA ASP A 305 19.21 11.96 -17.67
C ASP A 305 20.21 13.11 -17.65
N TYR A 306 21.32 12.95 -16.93
CA TYR A 306 22.26 14.04 -16.71
C TYR A 306 23.46 14.03 -17.63
N SER A 307 23.88 12.89 -18.19
CA SER A 307 25.12 12.80 -18.98
C SER A 307 24.92 12.71 -20.50
N GLY A 308 23.68 12.62 -20.97
CA GLY A 308 23.36 12.53 -22.41
C GLY A 308 23.72 11.17 -23.03
N VAL A 309 23.97 10.15 -22.21
CA VAL A 309 24.17 8.76 -22.64
C VAL A 309 22.91 7.94 -22.31
N ARG A 310 22.75 6.77 -22.91
CA ARG A 310 21.76 5.78 -22.46
C ARG A 310 22.46 4.68 -21.71
N VAL A 311 21.90 4.28 -20.58
CA VAL A 311 22.36 3.12 -19.81
C VAL A 311 21.26 2.06 -19.86
N ASP A 312 21.48 1.01 -20.64
CA ASP A 312 20.54 -0.11 -20.79
C ASP A 312 20.99 -1.29 -19.93
N GLU A 313 20.05 -2.06 -19.37
CA GLU A 313 20.34 -3.30 -18.63
C GLU A 313 20.03 -4.52 -19.51
N ALA A 314 21.01 -5.42 -19.68
CA ALA A 314 20.84 -6.67 -20.41
C ALA A 314 21.63 -7.80 -19.75
N GLU A 315 20.95 -8.90 -19.42
CA GLU A 315 21.56 -10.11 -18.83
C GLU A 315 22.41 -9.83 -17.56
N GLY A 316 22.01 -8.85 -16.74
CA GLY A 316 22.74 -8.45 -15.53
C GLY A 316 23.99 -7.59 -15.79
N ARG A 317 24.15 -7.08 -17.01
CA ARG A 317 25.19 -6.12 -17.40
C ARG A 317 24.57 -4.78 -17.75
N LEU A 318 25.32 -3.71 -17.51
CA LEU A 318 24.95 -2.36 -17.89
C LEU A 318 25.69 -1.99 -19.18
N ILE A 319 24.94 -1.59 -20.20
CA ILE A 319 25.46 -1.17 -21.51
C ILE A 319 25.31 0.34 -21.61
N ILE A 320 26.42 1.06 -21.62
CA ILE A 320 26.44 2.51 -21.80
C ILE A 320 26.53 2.80 -23.30
N ARG A 321 25.56 3.51 -23.85
CA ARG A 321 25.52 3.95 -25.25
C ARG A 321 25.61 5.46 -25.34
N SER A 322 26.66 5.95 -25.96
CA SER A 322 26.78 7.38 -26.30
C SER A 322 26.07 7.69 -27.63
N GLU A 323 25.72 8.96 -27.85
CA GLU A 323 25.17 9.43 -29.14
C GLU A 323 26.13 9.19 -30.33
N ALA A 324 27.43 9.11 -30.05
CA ALA A 324 28.46 8.79 -31.03
C ALA A 324 28.53 7.30 -31.39
N GLY A 325 27.68 6.45 -30.80
CA GLY A 325 27.62 5.01 -31.07
C GLY A 325 28.68 4.18 -30.36
N ALA A 326 29.46 4.76 -29.44
CA ALA A 326 30.36 3.98 -28.59
C ALA A 326 29.55 3.24 -27.52
N GLU A 327 29.80 1.94 -27.40
CA GLU A 327 29.21 1.05 -26.39
C GLU A 327 30.30 0.63 -25.39
N ASP A 328 30.04 0.84 -24.10
CA ASP A 328 30.84 0.27 -23.01
C ASP A 328 29.98 -0.67 -22.17
N ILE A 329 30.57 -1.75 -21.65
CA ILE A 329 29.84 -2.79 -20.92
C ILE A 329 30.43 -2.90 -19.53
N ILE A 330 29.57 -2.70 -18.54
CA ILE A 330 29.92 -2.75 -17.12
C ILE A 330 29.21 -3.94 -16.49
N GLU A 331 29.97 -4.72 -15.72
CA GLU A 331 29.43 -5.76 -14.85
C GLU A 331 29.25 -5.15 -13.44
N PRO A 332 28.02 -4.78 -13.03
CA PRO A 332 27.78 -4.11 -11.76
C PRO A 332 28.00 -5.01 -10.55
N GLY A 333 27.84 -6.34 -10.68
CA GLY A 333 27.96 -7.27 -9.56
C GLY A 333 26.97 -6.95 -8.42
N GLU A 334 27.47 -6.82 -7.20
CA GLU A 334 26.68 -6.42 -6.01
C GLU A 334 26.76 -4.92 -5.69
N LEU A 335 27.40 -4.11 -6.55
CA LEU A 335 27.60 -2.68 -6.31
C LEU A 335 26.27 -1.92 -6.28
N LYS A 336 26.17 -0.93 -5.39
CA LYS A 336 25.00 -0.05 -5.23
C LYS A 336 25.43 1.39 -4.98
N GLY A 337 24.48 2.31 -5.08
CA GLY A 337 24.69 3.69 -4.63
C GLY A 337 25.91 4.36 -5.27
N PRO A 338 26.75 5.07 -4.48
CA PRO A 338 27.94 5.77 -4.95
C PRO A 338 28.96 4.85 -5.62
N GLU A 339 29.15 3.62 -5.14
CA GLU A 339 30.14 2.70 -5.71
C GLU A 339 29.77 2.28 -7.13
N LEU A 340 28.48 1.99 -7.35
CA LEU A 340 27.97 1.72 -8.68
C LEU A 340 28.01 2.97 -9.57
N PHE A 341 27.65 4.14 -9.03
CA PHE A 341 27.70 5.39 -9.76
C PHE A 341 29.13 5.71 -10.22
N GLU A 342 30.13 5.57 -9.35
CA GLU A 342 31.55 5.77 -9.69
C GLU A 342 32.03 4.77 -10.75
N LYS A 343 31.58 3.52 -10.67
CA LYS A 343 31.88 2.49 -11.66
C LYS A 343 31.34 2.89 -13.04
N ILE A 344 30.07 3.29 -13.14
CA ILE A 344 29.47 3.73 -14.41
C ILE A 344 30.12 5.02 -14.90
N ASN A 345 30.32 5.99 -14.02
CA ASN A 345 30.97 7.26 -14.32
C ASN A 345 32.40 7.09 -14.86
N SER A 346 33.12 6.04 -14.45
CA SER A 346 34.47 5.75 -14.96
C SER A 346 34.49 5.39 -16.46
N GLY A 347 33.42 4.75 -16.95
CA GLY A 347 33.23 4.35 -18.36
C GLY A 347 32.61 5.44 -19.24
N LEU A 348 32.16 6.57 -18.66
CA LEU A 348 31.59 7.67 -19.43
C LEU A 348 32.67 8.41 -20.27
N PRO A 349 32.28 9.00 -21.42
CA PRO A 349 33.09 9.98 -22.14
C PRO A 349 33.53 11.12 -21.23
N ALA A 350 34.71 11.71 -21.49
CA ALA A 350 35.33 12.69 -20.59
C ALA A 350 34.45 13.93 -20.33
N ASP A 351 33.67 14.37 -21.33
CA ASP A 351 32.71 15.48 -21.29
C ASP A 351 31.37 15.13 -20.62
N SER A 352 31.12 13.84 -20.40
CA SER A 352 29.95 13.30 -19.71
C SER A 352 30.25 12.87 -18.27
N LYS A 353 31.52 12.95 -17.81
CA LYS A 353 31.92 12.56 -16.46
C LYS A 353 31.42 13.54 -15.40
N PHE A 354 31.13 12.98 -14.23
CA PHE A 354 30.81 13.71 -13.02
C PHE A 354 32.02 13.75 -12.08
N THR A 355 32.17 14.86 -11.37
CA THR A 355 33.18 15.04 -10.31
C THR A 355 32.51 14.90 -8.96
N ARG A 356 33.02 14.01 -8.10
CA ARG A 356 32.54 13.86 -6.72
C ARG A 356 32.87 15.11 -5.91
N LEU A 357 31.90 15.63 -5.17
CA LEU A 357 32.08 16.82 -4.35
C LEU A 357 32.56 16.44 -2.94
N PRO A 358 33.45 17.23 -2.32
CA PRO A 358 33.99 16.97 -0.98
C PRO A 358 33.02 17.42 0.12
N VAL A 359 31.80 16.89 0.10
CA VAL A 359 30.77 17.17 1.13
C VAL A 359 30.46 15.88 1.86
N ASP A 360 30.68 15.90 3.18
CA ASP A 360 30.34 14.77 4.04
C ASP A 360 28.90 14.91 4.53
N MET A 361 28.06 13.95 4.12
CA MET A 361 26.67 13.85 4.53
C MET A 361 26.31 12.38 4.66
N GLN A 362 25.79 12.01 5.84
CA GLN A 362 25.42 10.63 6.11
C GLN A 362 24.36 10.15 5.11
N GLY A 363 24.67 9.09 4.36
CA GLY A 363 23.73 8.45 3.42
C GLY A 363 23.66 9.09 2.03
N VAL A 364 24.40 10.17 1.75
CA VAL A 364 24.29 10.92 0.48
C VAL A 364 25.68 11.33 -0.03
N THR A 365 25.97 11.01 -1.29
CA THR A 365 27.17 11.51 -1.99
C THR A 365 26.77 12.46 -3.12
N PHE A 366 27.44 13.61 -3.22
CA PHE A 366 27.16 14.62 -4.25
C PHE A 366 28.17 14.57 -5.39
N TYR A 367 27.69 14.85 -6.59
CA TYR A 367 28.43 14.85 -7.85
C TYR A 367 28.07 16.07 -8.69
N SER A 368 28.99 16.60 -9.47
CA SER A 368 28.72 17.69 -10.41
C SER A 368 29.27 17.39 -11.80
N ARG A 369 28.53 17.74 -12.85
CA ARG A 369 29.06 17.75 -14.22
C ARG A 369 30.03 18.89 -14.49
N MET A 370 30.07 19.91 -13.64
CA MET A 370 31.04 20.97 -13.78
C MET A 370 32.39 20.52 -13.24
N SER A 371 33.41 20.56 -14.08
CA SER A 371 34.80 20.60 -13.64
C SER A 371 35.06 21.98 -13.03
N PHE A 372 35.55 22.03 -11.80
CA PHE A 372 35.86 23.27 -11.07
C PHE A 372 37.36 23.54 -11.01
#